data_AF-A0A6L7A883-F1
#
_entry.id   AF-A0A6L7A883-F1
#
_cell.length_a   1.000
_cell.length_b   1.000
_cell.length_c   1.000
_cell.angle_alpha   90.00
_cell.angle_beta   90.00
_cell.angle_gamma   90.00
#
_symmetry.space_group_name_H-M   'P 1'
#
loop_
_entity.id
_entity.type
_entity.pdbx_description
1 polymer ?
#
loop_
_entity_poly.entity_id
_entity_poly.type
_entity_poly.pdbx_seq_one_letter_code
_entity_poly.pdbx_strand_id
1 'polypeptide(L)'
;ALFCIHFAGTSCWGLIHVAVASRMTASVGSIQNFASFICASFAPIITGFIVDTTHSFRLALIICGCVTAAGALAYIFLVRQPINDPRKD
;
A
#
# COMPACT_ATOMS: atom_id res chain seq x y z
N ALA A 1 -0.57 17.08 -3.96
CA ALA A 1 -0.24 15.67 -4.27
C ALA A 1 0.93 15.15 -3.43
N LEU A 2 2.12 15.75 -3.53
CA LEU A 2 3.32 15.32 -2.78
C LEU A 2 3.10 15.22 -1.26
N PHE A 3 2.40 16.18 -0.65
CA PHE A 3 2.06 16.15 0.78
C PHE A 3 1.27 14.90 1.17
N CYS A 4 0.22 14.55 0.42
CA CYS A 4 -0.63 13.38 0.72
C CYS A 4 0.13 12.06 0.56
N ILE A 5 1.04 11.98 -0.41
CA ILE A 5 1.88 10.80 -0.65
C ILE A 5 2.87 10.62 0.51
N HIS A 6 3.52 11.71 0.93
CA HIS A 6 4.43 11.68 2.08
C HIS A 6 3.70 11.30 3.36
N PHE A 7 2.54 11.92 3.61
CA PHE A 7 1.72 11.65 4.78
C PHE A 7 1.25 10.19 4.82
N ALA A 8 0.76 9.64 3.70
CA ALA A 8 0.36 8.24 3.63
C ALA A 8 1.55 7.28 3.86
N GLY A 9 2.71 7.59 3.26
CA GLY A 9 3.93 6.80 3.43
C GLY A 9 4.44 6.79 4.87
N THR A 10 4.51 7.95 5.52
CA THR A 10 4.93 8.05 6.92
C THR A 10 3.93 7.43 7.88
N SER A 11 2.62 7.57 7.61
CA SER A 11 1.56 6.92 8.40
C SER A 11 1.64 5.41 8.33
N CYS A 12 1.91 4.84 7.16
CA CYS A 12 2.08 3.41 6.97
C CYS A 12 3.27 2.87 7.77
N TRP A 13 4.41 3.58 7.77
CA TRP A 13 5.56 3.22 8.60
C TRP A 13 5.32 3.40 10.10
N GLY A 14 4.57 4.42 10.51
CA GLY A 14 4.20 4.65 11.91
C GLY A 14 3.23 3.59 12.47
N LEU A 15 2.31 3.09 11.65
CA LEU A 15 1.35 2.05 12.02
C LEU A 15 2.03 0.73 12.44
N ILE A 16 3.11 0.32 11.77
CA ILE A 16 3.85 -0.89 12.14
C ILE A 16 4.45 -0.77 13.55
N HIS A 17 4.94 0.42 13.91
CA HIS A 17 5.51 0.67 15.23
C HIS A 17 4.46 0.68 16.35
N VAL A 18 3.24 1.12 16.08
CA VAL A 18 2.16 1.18 17.09
C VAL A 18 1.40 -0.14 17.20
N ALA A 19 1.22 -0.88 16.10
CA ALA A 19 0.38 -2.07 16.06
C ALA A 19 1.12 -3.39 16.36
N VAL A 20 2.46 -3.40 16.40
CA VAL A 20 3.27 -4.63 16.49
C VAL A 20 4.25 -4.55 17.65
N ALA A 21 4.32 -5.60 18.47
CA ALA A 21 5.31 -5.72 19.55
C ALA A 21 6.74 -5.56 19.01
N SER A 22 7.62 -4.86 19.76
CA SER A 22 8.96 -4.43 19.32
C SER A 22 9.86 -5.55 18.74
N ARG A 23 9.57 -6.82 19.04
CA ARG A 23 10.29 -7.99 18.49
C ARG A 23 9.90 -8.33 17.04
N MET A 24 8.66 -8.03 16.64
CA MET A 24 8.10 -8.41 15.34
C MET A 24 8.15 -7.26 14.31
N THR A 25 8.43 -6.04 14.75
CA THR A 25 8.56 -4.86 13.88
C THR A 25 9.57 -5.06 12.75
N ALA A 26 10.67 -5.78 13.01
CA ALA A 26 11.67 -6.10 12.00
C ALA A 26 11.13 -7.02 10.89
N SER A 27 10.36 -8.06 11.25
CA SER A 27 9.75 -8.97 10.27
C SER A 27 8.58 -8.32 9.53
N VAL A 28 7.75 -7.53 10.22
CA VAL A 28 6.63 -6.83 9.56
C VAL A 28 7.16 -5.73 8.64
N GLY A 29 8.21 -5.02 9.04
CA GLY A 29 8.92 -4.06 8.21
C GLY A 29 9.54 -4.70 6.97
N SER A 30 10.16 -5.89 7.07
CA SER A 30 10.72 -6.58 5.91
C SER A 30 9.64 -7.07 4.94
N ILE A 31 8.50 -7.59 5.42
CA ILE A 31 7.35 -7.96 4.60
C ILE A 31 6.80 -6.75 3.85
N GLN A 32 6.67 -5.61 4.52
CA GLN A 32 6.19 -4.37 3.90
C GLN A 32 7.15 -3.87 2.80
N ASN A 33 8.46 -3.96 3.02
CA ASN A 33 9.45 -3.61 2.01
C ASN A 33 9.42 -4.58 0.83
N PHE A 34 9.30 -5.89 1.09
CA PHE A 34 9.17 -6.90 0.05
C PHE A 34 7.95 -6.70 -0.83
N ALA A 35 6.77 -6.50 -0.23
CA ALA A 35 5.54 -6.22 -0.96
C ALA A 35 5.66 -4.93 -1.80
N SER A 36 6.31 -3.90 -1.27
CA SER A 36 6.55 -2.65 -2.00
C SER A 36 7.44 -2.85 -3.23
N PHE A 37 8.51 -3.66 -3.12
CA PHE A 37 9.38 -3.98 -4.26
C PHE A 37 8.67 -4.79 -5.34
N ILE A 38 7.81 -5.74 -4.95
CA ILE A 38 6.99 -6.51 -5.89
C ILE A 38 6.03 -5.58 -6.63
N CYS A 39 5.24 -4.78 -5.90
CA CYS A 39 4.30 -3.85 -6.51
C CYS A 39 5.00 -2.82 -7.41
N ALA A 40 6.16 -2.32 -7.01
CA ALA A 40 6.97 -1.42 -7.82
C ALA A 40 7.46 -2.08 -9.11
N SER A 41 7.82 -3.37 -9.07
CA SER A 41 8.23 -4.14 -10.26
C SER A 41 7.05 -4.37 -11.22
N PHE A 42 5.85 -4.56 -10.69
CA PHE A 42 4.62 -4.72 -11.49
C PHE A 42 4.09 -3.39 -12.06
N ALA A 43 4.34 -2.26 -11.42
CA ALA A 43 3.85 -0.95 -11.85
C ALA A 43 4.17 -0.59 -13.32
N PRO A 44 5.42 -0.72 -13.81
CA PRO A 44 5.74 -0.43 -15.22
C PRO A 44 5.18 -1.49 -16.18
N ILE A 45 5.01 -2.74 -15.74
CA ILE A 45 4.39 -3.80 -16.57
C ILE A 45 2.91 -3.46 -16.81
N ILE A 46 2.18 -3.13 -15.75
CA ILE A 46 0.77 -2.74 -15.82
C ILE A 46 0.62 -1.42 -16.60
N THR A 47 1.46 -0.43 -16.32
CA THR A 47 1.43 0.86 -17.02
C THR A 47 1.77 0.71 -18.51
N GLY A 48 2.77 -0.11 -18.83
CA GLY A 48 3.18 -0.42 -20.20
C GLY A 48 2.05 -1.11 -20.97
N PHE A 49 1.40 -2.12 -20.38
CA PHE A 49 0.28 -2.83 -21.00
C PHE A 49 -0.91 -1.89 -21.31
N ILE A 50 -1.20 -0.94 -20.41
CA ILE A 50 -2.31 0.01 -20.58
C ILE A 50 -1.99 1.09 -21.62
N VAL A 51 -0.74 1.56 -21.67
CA VAL A 51 -0.26 2.50 -22.70
C VAL A 51 -0.29 1.85 -24.08
N ASP A 52 0.15 0.60 -24.18
CA ASP A 52 0.25 -0.15 -25.44
C ASP A 52 -1.12 -0.44 -26.05
N THR A 53 -2.13 -0.76 -25.24
CA THR A 53 -3.49 -1.05 -25.74
C THR A 53 -4.27 0.18 -26.19
N THR A 54 -3.94 1.39 -25.72
CA THR A 54 -4.82 2.56 -25.91
C THR A 54 -4.16 3.73 -26.65
N HIS A 55 -2.83 3.75 -26.80
CA HIS A 55 -2.06 4.90 -27.37
C HIS A 55 -2.32 6.26 -26.69
N SER A 56 -3.08 6.31 -25.58
CA SER A 56 -3.57 7.55 -24.95
C SER A 56 -3.39 7.52 -23.43
N PHE A 57 -2.57 8.43 -22.91
CA PHE A 57 -2.16 8.52 -21.50
C PHE A 57 -3.32 8.79 -20.51
N ARG A 58 -4.45 9.33 -20.99
CA ARG A 58 -5.59 9.70 -20.14
C ARG A 58 -6.28 8.49 -19.50
N LEU A 59 -6.43 7.39 -20.24
CA LEU A 59 -7.07 6.18 -19.72
C LEU A 59 -6.19 5.45 -18.70
N ALA A 60 -4.87 5.45 -18.91
CA ALA A 60 -3.90 4.93 -17.94
C ALA A 60 -3.98 5.65 -16.59
N LEU A 61 -4.11 6.98 -16.61
CA LEU A 61 -4.27 7.79 -15.40
C LEU A 61 -5.59 7.53 -14.68
N ILE A 62 -6.70 7.33 -15.42
CA ILE A 62 -8.00 6.99 -14.83
C ILE A 62 -7.97 5.61 -14.15
N ILE A 63 -7.38 4.60 -14.81
CA ILE A 63 -7.27 3.24 -14.25
C ILE A 63 -6.40 3.23 -12.99
N CYS A 64 -5.26 3.92 -13.02
CA CYS A 64 -4.40 4.08 -11.84
C CYS A 64 -5.15 4.78 -10.68
N GLY A 65 -5.95 5.80 -11.00
CA GLY A 65 -6.84 6.46 -10.03
C GLY A 65 -7.87 5.51 -9.43
N CYS A 66 -8.53 4.69 -10.25
CA CYS A 66 -9.50 3.69 -9.80
C CYS A 66 -8.88 2.62 -8.90
N VAL A 67 -7.69 2.11 -9.25
CA VAL A 67 -6.95 1.12 -8.43
C VAL A 67 -6.56 1.73 -7.08
N THR A 68 -6.10 2.97 -7.08
CA THR A 68 -5.76 3.71 -5.85
C THR A 68 -7.01 3.93 -4.97
N ALA A 69 -8.13 4.30 -5.57
CA ALA A 69 -9.40 4.48 -4.85
C ALA A 69 -9.92 3.17 -4.27
N ALA A 70 -9.81 2.06 -5.01
CA ALA A 70 -10.15 0.71 -4.52
C ALA A 70 -9.25 0.29 -3.35
N GLY A 71 -7.94 0.58 -3.42
CA GLY A 71 -7.01 0.34 -2.31
C GLY A 71 -7.35 1.15 -1.06
N ALA A 72 -7.73 2.41 -1.22
CA ALA A 72 -8.18 3.27 -0.12
C ALA A 72 -9.48 2.74 0.53
N LEU A 73 -10.44 2.31 -0.28
CA LEU A 73 -11.68 1.67 0.18
C LEU A 73 -11.38 0.37 0.95
N ALA A 74 -10.50 -0.48 0.43
CA ALA A 74 -10.09 -1.71 1.11
C ALA A 74 -9.46 -1.41 2.48
N TYR A 75 -8.65 -0.36 2.60
CA TYR A 75 -8.08 0.05 3.89
C TYR A 75 -9.16 0.49 4.90
N ILE A 76 -10.16 1.24 4.44
CA ILE A 76 -11.26 1.74 5.28
C ILE A 76 -12.16 0.58 5.77
N PHE A 77 -12.41 -0.41 4.92
CA PHE A 77 -13.30 -1.53 5.27
C PHE A 77 -12.60 -2.66 6.01
N LEU A 78 -11.33 -2.94 5.72
CA LEU A 78 -10.60 -4.10 6.25
C LEU A 78 -9.83 -3.78 7.54
N VAL A 79 -9.31 -2.56 7.70
CA VAL A 79 -8.61 -2.10 8.93
C VAL A 79 -9.66 -1.62 9.95
N ARG A 80 -10.60 -2.49 10.32
CA ARG A 80 -11.56 -2.22 11.40
C ARG A 80 -11.20 -2.85 12.73
N GLN A 81 -10.19 -3.72 12.79
CA GLN A 81 -9.79 -4.38 14.03
C GLN A 81 -8.28 -4.25 14.26
N PRO A 82 -7.84 -3.55 15.32
CA PRO A 82 -6.47 -3.70 15.80
C PRO A 82 -6.27 -5.15 16.26
N ILE A 83 -5.11 -5.72 15.95
CA ILE A 83 -4.73 -7.06 16.40
C ILE A 83 -4.84 -7.09 17.93
N ASN A 84 -5.68 -7.99 18.44
CA ASN A 84 -5.80 -8.25 19.88
C ASN A 84 -4.73 -9.28 20.22
N ASP A 85 -3.73 -8.88 21.01
CA ASP A 85 -2.64 -9.76 21.47
C ASP A 85 -3.23 -10.73 22.52
N PRO A 86 -3.32 -12.04 22.25
CA PRO A 86 -3.99 -12.98 23.15
C PRO A 86 -3.11 -13.40 24.34
N ARG A 87 -1.94 -12.77 24.57
CA ARG A 87 -1.05 -13.16 25.66
C ARG A 87 -0.91 -12.07 26.72
N LYS A 88 -1.96 -11.99 27.55
CA LYS A 88 -1.89 -11.34 28.86
C LYS A 88 -1.94 -12.43 29.94
N ASP A 89 -1.02 -13.38 29.86
CA ASP A 89 -0.71 -14.36 30.91
C ASP A 89 0.81 -14.57 30.99
#